data_AF-A0A3B9IA88-F1
#
_entry.id   AF-A0A3B9IA88-F1
#
_cell.length_a   1.000
_cell.length_b   1.000
_cell.length_c   1.000
_cell.angle_alpha   90.00
_cell.angle_beta   90.00
_cell.angle_gamma   90.00
#
_symmetry.space_group_name_H-M   'P 1'
#
loop_
_entity.id
_entity.type
_entity.pdbx_description
1 polymer ?
#
loop_
_entity_poly.entity_id
_entity_poly.type
_entity_poly.pdbx_seq_one_letter_code
_entity_poly.pdbx_strand_id
1 'polypeptide(L)'
;IFIIILQQIDGNVIGPKILGDKIGISSFWILFSILFFGSYWGVIGMIVGVPIFGLVYDLVTRIMKHGLKKHEKTEIYDEYHLAYEVEKEKPGKKRGKGIFGRSRKRSE
;
A
#
# COMPACT_ATOMS: atom_id res chain seq x y z
N ILE A 1 -31.96 8.90 3.72
CA ILE A 1 -31.26 9.89 4.58
C ILE A 1 -30.19 9.23 5.44
N PHE A 2 -30.51 8.25 6.28
CA PHE A 2 -29.52 7.55 7.12
C PHE A 2 -28.34 6.94 6.34
N ILE A 3 -28.63 6.22 5.23
CA ILE A 3 -27.60 5.62 4.36
C ILE A 3 -26.66 6.67 3.74
N ILE A 4 -27.18 7.85 3.39
CA ILE A 4 -26.37 8.92 2.76
C ILE A 4 -25.44 9.56 3.78
N ILE A 5 -25.88 9.73 5.03
CA ILE A 5 -25.05 10.23 6.12
C ILE A 5 -23.91 9.24 6.41
N LEU A 6 -24.23 7.94 6.46
CA LEU A 6 -23.21 6.89 6.59
C LEU A 6 -22.22 6.93 5.43
N GLN A 7 -22.69 7.01 4.18
CA GLN A 7 -21.80 7.09 3.01
C GLN A 7 -20.91 8.34 3.00
N GLN A 8 -21.39 9.49 3.50
CA GLN A 8 -20.55 10.69 3.62
C GLN A 8 -19.46 10.56 4.69
N ILE A 9 -19.79 9.97 5.85
CA ILE A 9 -18.80 9.76 6.92
C ILE A 9 -17.78 8.71 6.47
N ASP A 10 -18.24 7.63 5.84
CA ASP A 10 -17.38 6.59 5.28
C ASP A 10 -16.45 7.14 4.20
N GLY A 11 -16.96 7.93 3.26
CA GLY A 11 -16.17 8.48 2.15
C GLY A 11 -15.19 9.59 2.56
N ASN A 12 -15.62 10.50 3.45
CA ASN A 12 -14.90 11.75 3.70
C ASN A 12 -13.98 11.70 4.94
N VAL A 13 -14.26 10.80 5.91
CA VAL A 13 -13.50 10.70 7.17
C VAL A 13 -12.82 9.35 7.30
N ILE A 14 -13.55 8.27 7.04
CA ILE A 14 -13.04 6.91 7.23
C ILE A 14 -12.20 6.51 6.00
N GLY A 15 -12.59 6.91 4.80
CA GLY A 15 -11.85 6.72 3.55
C GLY A 15 -10.38 7.14 3.66
N PRO A 16 -10.04 8.41 3.94
CA PRO A 16 -8.64 8.83 4.07
C PRO A 16 -7.93 8.22 5.28
N LYS A 17 -8.66 7.79 6.33
CA LYS A 17 -8.07 7.21 7.55
C LYS A 17 -7.78 5.71 7.44
N ILE A 18 -8.55 4.99 6.62
CA ILE A 18 -8.33 3.57 6.27
C ILE A 18 -7.34 3.46 5.11
N LEU A 19 -7.44 4.34 4.10
CA LEU A 19 -6.53 4.34 2.94
C LEU A 19 -5.21 5.09 3.22
N GLY A 20 -5.12 5.84 4.31
CA GLY A 20 -3.95 6.62 4.70
C GLY A 20 -2.80 5.76 5.20
N ASP A 21 -1.72 5.74 4.42
CA ASP A 21 -0.33 5.34 4.72
C ASP A 21 -0.01 3.90 5.17
N LYS A 22 -1.00 3.02 5.41
CA LYS A 22 -0.71 1.76 6.13
C LYS A 22 -1.26 0.45 5.57
N ILE A 23 -1.89 0.42 4.40
CA ILE A 23 -2.18 -0.87 3.77
C ILE A 23 -1.04 -1.15 2.78
N GLY A 24 -0.06 -1.96 3.17
CA GLY A 24 0.98 -2.47 2.27
C GLY A 24 0.45 -3.38 1.15
N ILE A 25 -0.87 -3.52 1.06
CA ILE A 25 -1.65 -4.11 -0.02
C ILE A 25 -2.12 -2.95 -0.87
N SER A 26 -1.87 -2.98 -2.18
CA SER A 26 -2.37 -1.93 -3.08
C SER A 26 -3.86 -1.71 -2.84
N SER A 27 -4.27 -0.52 -2.37
CA SER A 27 -5.67 -0.16 -2.09
C SER A 27 -6.61 -0.44 -3.26
N PHE A 28 -6.03 -0.52 -4.46
CA PHE A 28 -6.64 -1.04 -5.67
C PHE A 28 -7.31 -2.41 -5.50
N TRP A 29 -6.66 -3.36 -4.83
CA TRP A 29 -7.17 -4.72 -4.64
C TRP A 29 -8.42 -4.78 -3.78
N ILE A 30 -8.49 -3.93 -2.75
CA ILE A 30 -9.66 -3.80 -1.88
C ILE A 30 -10.82 -3.19 -2.67
N LEU A 31 -10.56 -2.12 -3.43
CA LEU A 31 -11.55 -1.52 -4.31
C LEU A 31 -12.07 -2.52 -5.36
N PHE A 32 -11.16 -3.25 -6.00
CA PHE A 32 -11.50 -4.29 -6.96
C PHE A 32 -12.41 -5.36 -6.34
N SER A 33 -12.09 -5.83 -5.13
CA SER A 33 -12.93 -6.78 -4.40
C SER A 33 -14.34 -6.24 -4.13
N ILE A 34 -14.45 -4.99 -3.66
CA ILE A 34 -15.74 -4.37 -3.35
C ILE A 34 -16.59 -4.23 -4.62
N LEU A 35 -16.00 -3.85 -5.75
CA LEU A 35 -16.69 -3.73 -7.04
C LEU A 35 -17.11 -5.11 -7.57
N PHE A 36 -16.22 -6.09 -7.54
CA PHE A 36 -16.47 -7.43 -8.09
C PHE A 36 -17.54 -8.17 -7.28
N PHE A 37 -17.36 -8.29 -5.96
CA PHE A 37 -18.32 -9.00 -5.11
C PHE A 37 -19.58 -8.18 -4.84
N GLY A 38 -19.45 -6.84 -4.79
CA GLY A 38 -20.60 -5.94 -4.71
C GLY A 38 -21.50 -6.01 -5.93
N SER A 39 -20.95 -6.24 -7.13
CA SER A 39 -21.77 -6.46 -8.33
C SER A 39 -22.45 -7.83 -8.35
N TYR A 40 -21.89 -8.83 -7.67
CA TYR A 40 -22.44 -10.20 -7.68
C TYR A 40 -23.63 -10.33 -6.72
N TRP A 41 -23.45 -9.95 -5.46
CA TRP A 41 -24.43 -10.15 -4.37
C TRP A 41 -24.79 -8.85 -3.62
N GLY A 42 -24.43 -7.68 -4.16
CA GLY A 42 -24.69 -6.40 -3.50
C GLY A 42 -23.92 -6.27 -2.18
N VAL A 43 -24.59 -5.73 -1.17
CA VAL A 43 -24.00 -5.46 0.16
C VAL A 43 -23.46 -6.73 0.82
N ILE A 44 -24.16 -7.86 0.67
CA ILE A 44 -23.71 -9.15 1.23
C ILE A 44 -22.38 -9.58 0.61
N GLY A 45 -22.25 -9.38 -0.71
CA GLY A 45 -21.01 -9.64 -1.44
C GLY A 45 -19.86 -8.74 -0.96
N MET A 46 -20.12 -7.48 -0.62
CA MET A 46 -19.07 -6.60 -0.09
C MET A 46 -18.57 -7.04 1.30
N ILE A 47 -19.48 -7.41 2.20
CA ILE A 47 -19.15 -7.86 3.57
C ILE A 47 -18.27 -9.10 3.55
N VAL A 48 -18.58 -10.05 2.66
CA VAL A 48 -17.87 -11.33 2.56
C VAL A 48 -16.66 -11.24 1.63
N GLY A 49 -16.76 -10.46 0.55
CA GLY A 49 -15.73 -10.36 -0.48
C GLY A 49 -14.43 -9.75 0.02
N VAL A 50 -14.50 -8.64 0.75
CA VAL A 50 -13.31 -7.94 1.28
C VAL A 50 -12.41 -8.87 2.14
N PRO A 51 -12.92 -9.56 3.18
CA PRO A 51 -12.08 -10.44 3.99
C PRO A 51 -11.56 -11.65 3.21
N ILE A 52 -12.35 -12.22 2.29
CA ILE A 52 -11.89 -13.31 1.43
C ILE A 52 -10.75 -12.84 0.53
N PHE A 53 -10.87 -11.66 -0.08
CA PHE A 53 -9.83 -11.13 -0.95
C PHE A 53 -8.54 -10.83 -0.19
N GLY A 54 -8.64 -10.40 1.07
CA GLY A 54 -7.48 -10.25 1.96
C GLY A 54 -6.73 -11.58 2.19
N LEU A 55 -7.47 -12.67 2.41
CA LEU A 55 -6.89 -14.01 2.56
C LEU A 55 -6.20 -14.48 1.27
N VAL A 56 -6.84 -14.28 0.11
CA VAL A 56 -6.28 -14.62 -1.20
C VAL A 56 -5.01 -13.83 -1.46
N TYR A 57 -5.02 -12.53 -1.18
CA TYR A 57 -3.84 -11.69 -1.36
C TYR A 57 -2.66 -12.14 -0.49
N ASP A 58 -2.91 -12.46 0.78
CA ASP A 58 -1.87 -12.98 1.68
C ASP A 58 -1.31 -14.31 1.16
N LEU A 59 -2.18 -15.20 0.68
CA LEU A 59 -1.77 -16.47 0.10
C LEU A 59 -0.91 -16.28 -1.15
N VAL A 60 -1.32 -15.43 -2.09
CA VAL A 60 -0.56 -15.09 -3.30
C VAL A 60 0.79 -14.50 -2.93
N THR A 61 0.83 -13.58 -1.97
CA THR A 61 2.06 -12.96 -1.47
C THR A 61 3.01 -14.01 -0.89
N ARG A 62 2.49 -14.96 -0.11
CA ARG A 62 3.28 -16.09 0.41
C ARG A 62 3.84 -16.94 -0.72
N ILE A 63 3.04 -17.29 -1.72
CA ILE A 63 3.47 -18.11 -2.86
C ILE A 63 4.56 -17.38 -3.66
N MET A 64 4.36 -16.09 -3.95
CA MET A 64 5.37 -15.26 -4.63
C MET A 64 6.69 -15.24 -3.86
N LYS A 65 6.67 -14.99 -2.55
CA LYS A 65 7.88 -15.03 -1.71
C LYS A 65 8.59 -16.37 -1.78
N HIS A 66 7.85 -17.48 -1.79
CA HIS A 66 8.43 -18.82 -1.92
C HIS A 66 9.03 -19.06 -3.31
N GLY A 67 8.38 -18.58 -4.38
CA GLY A 67 8.88 -18.67 -5.74
C GLY A 67 10.14 -17.81 -5.98
N LEU A 68 10.21 -16.62 -5.39
CA LEU A 68 11.37 -15.72 -5.51
C LEU A 68 12.61 -16.26 -4.79
N LYS A 69 12.43 -17.02 -3.70
CA LYS A 69 13.52 -17.69 -2.99
C LYS A 69 14.30 -18.68 -3.86
N LYS A 70 13.69 -19.18 -4.94
CA LYS A 70 14.31 -20.16 -5.86
C LYS A 70 15.33 -19.53 -6.83
N HIS A 71 15.41 -18.21 -6.91
CA HIS A 71 16.29 -17.47 -7.84
C HIS A 71 17.32 -16.56 -7.16
N GLU A 72 17.62 -16.75 -5.86
CA GLU A 72 18.76 -16.10 -5.15
C GLU A 72 18.85 -14.56 -5.27
N LYS A 73 17.72 -13.86 -5.41
CA LYS A 73 17.64 -12.38 -5.32
C LYS A 73 17.37 -11.90 -3.88
N THR A 74 18.13 -12.43 -2.93
CA THR A 74 17.95 -12.12 -1.50
C THR A 74 18.47 -10.72 -1.16
N GLU A 75 19.53 -10.24 -1.83
CA GLU A 75 20.09 -8.88 -1.67
C GLU A 75 19.06 -7.78 -1.95
N ILE A 76 18.21 -7.97 -2.97
CA ILE A 76 17.19 -6.98 -3.35
C ILE A 76 16.09 -6.87 -2.30
N TYR A 77 15.74 -7.97 -1.61
CA TYR A 77 14.76 -7.93 -0.53
C TYR A 77 15.28 -7.18 0.70
N ASP A 78 16.53 -7.42 1.11
CA ASP A 78 17.14 -6.72 2.25
C ASP A 78 17.34 -5.23 1.94
N GLU A 79 17.73 -4.87 0.71
CA GLU A 79 17.79 -3.48 0.25
C GLU A 79 16.41 -2.80 0.25
N TYR A 80 15.36 -3.50 -0.21
CA TYR A 80 13.99 -2.99 -0.13
C TYR A 80 13.51 -2.83 1.30
N HIS A 81 13.80 -3.77 2.20
CA HIS A 81 13.37 -3.68 3.59
C HIS A 81 14.07 -2.52 4.33
N LEU A 82 15.36 -2.30 4.10
CA LEU A 82 16.11 -1.16 4.66
C LEU A 82 15.63 0.18 4.08
N ALA A 83 15.35 0.24 2.78
CA ALA A 83 14.81 1.45 2.16
C ALA A 83 13.38 1.78 2.63
N TYR A 84 12.55 0.75 2.86
CA TYR A 84 11.19 0.91 3.38
C TYR A 84 11.14 1.33 4.85
N GLU A 85 12.04 0.83 5.70
CA GLU A 85 12.10 1.23 7.11
C GLU A 85 12.61 2.67 7.27
N VAL A 86 13.61 3.07 6.47
CA VAL A 86 14.15 4.45 6.46
C VAL A 86 13.12 5.48 5.97
N GLU A 87 12.20 5.10 5.08
CA GLU A 87 11.13 5.97 4.58
C GLU A 87 10.07 6.26 5.67
N LYS A 88 9.75 5.28 6.53
CA LYS A 88 8.72 5.43 7.58
C LYS A 88 9.16 6.29 8.76
N GLU A 89 10.47 6.51 8.95
CA GLU A 89 11.01 7.25 10.09
C GLU A 89 11.12 8.77 9.88
N LYS A 90 10.93 9.29 8.66
CA LYS A 90 11.06 10.74 8.43
C LYS A 90 9.73 11.48 8.66
N PRO A 91 9.56 12.22 9.78
CA PRO A 91 8.49 13.20 9.84
C PRO A 91 8.78 14.30 8.80
N GLY A 92 7.73 14.66 8.06
CA GLY A 92 7.80 15.42 6.82
C GLY A 92 8.80 16.57 6.81
N LYS A 93 9.64 16.62 5.76
CA LYS A 93 10.41 17.83 5.47
C LYS A 93 10.23 18.24 4.01
N LYS A 94 9.69 19.45 3.90
CA LYS A 94 9.34 20.21 2.70
C LYS A 94 10.37 20.08 1.59
N ARG A 95 9.85 19.80 0.40
CA ARG A 95 10.50 19.94 -0.90
C ARG A 95 10.93 21.39 -1.09
N GLY A 96 12.22 21.66 -0.86
CA GLY A 96 12.84 22.96 -1.01
C GLY A 96 14.14 22.84 -1.80
N LYS A 97 14.01 23.00 -3.11
CA LYS A 97 15.01 23.46 -4.11
C LYS A 97 16.48 23.10 -3.86
N GLY A 98 17.00 22.27 -4.75
CA GLY A 98 18.43 22.19 -4.97
C GLY A 98 19.02 23.52 -5.43
N ILE A 99 20.29 23.71 -5.10
CA ILE A 99 21.35 24.19 -5.99
C ILE A 99 22.64 23.58 -5.43
N PHE A 100 23.11 22.55 -6.15
CA PHE A 100 24.49 22.34 -6.53
C PHE A 100 25.57 22.47 -5.43
N GLY A 101 25.88 21.35 -4.80
CA GLY A 101 27.19 21.15 -4.18
C GLY A 101 28.23 20.71 -5.21
N ARG A 102 29.46 21.20 -5.00
CA ARG A 102 30.76 20.59 -5.37
C ARG A 102 31.18 20.64 -6.85
N SER A 103 32.10 21.57 -7.13
CA SER A 103 33.40 21.20 -7.74
C SER A 103 34.42 21.21 -6.59
N ARG A 104 34.74 20.06 -5.98
CA ARG A 104 35.75 19.08 -6.40
C ARG A 104 37.17 19.66 -6.38
N LYS A 105 37.78 19.50 -5.20
CA LYS A 105 39.19 19.20 -4.91
C LYS A 105 39.95 18.66 -6.15
N ARG A 106 41.08 19.28 -6.48
CA ARG A 106 42.19 18.69 -7.26
C ARG A 106 43.46 19.49 -6.87
N SER A 107 44.15 19.00 -5.84
CA SER A 107 45.42 18.25 -5.92
C SER A 107 46.60 19.17 -6.15
N GLU A 108 47.55 19.13 -5.20
CA GLU A 108 49.01 19.32 -5.37
C GLU A 108 49.50 20.58 -6.10
#